data_AF-A0A7K4DH09-F1
#
_entry.id   AF-A0A7K4DH09-F1
#
_cell.length_a   1.000
_cell.length_b   1.000
_cell.length_c   1.000
_cell.angle_alpha   90.00
_cell.angle_beta   90.00
_cell.angle_gamma   90.00
#
_symmetry.space_group_name_H-M   'P 1'
#
loop_
_entity.id
_entity.type
_entity.pdbx_description
1 polymer ?
#
loop_
_entity_poly.entity_id
_entity_poly.type
_entity_poly.pdbx_seq_one_letter_code
_entity_poly.pdbx_strand_id
1 'polypeptide(L)'
;KTVFIKPATVFKELRSGMKLVFYQSREDTGYAGEATIRRIVISDDPISFFETYGDAVFLTREEARAYVESQRRWQGVRKGEAKKRPWMALELEDIREYSSIKKPERFVPVGGRYLRE
;
A
#
# COMPACT_ATOMS: atom_id res chain seq x y z
N LYS A 1 10.43 -2.82 -8.77
CA LYS A 1 9.56 -3.54 -7.83
C LYS A 1 8.10 -3.30 -8.23
N THR A 2 7.23 -4.29 -8.11
CA THR A 2 5.88 -4.27 -8.74
C THR A 2 4.77 -4.69 -7.78
N VAL A 3 5.08 -5.09 -6.54
CA VAL A 3 4.08 -5.59 -5.59
C VAL A 3 4.06 -4.71 -4.35
N PHE A 4 2.93 -4.05 -4.10
CA PHE A 4 2.71 -3.21 -2.94
C PHE A 4 1.91 -3.95 -1.87
N ILE A 5 2.43 -4.04 -0.65
CA ILE A 5 1.73 -4.68 0.47
C ILE A 5 1.21 -3.64 1.46
N LYS A 6 -0.01 -3.83 1.94
CA LYS A 6 -0.57 -3.01 3.02
C LYS A 6 -1.54 -3.81 3.89
N PRO A 7 -1.84 -3.37 5.12
CA PRO A 7 -3.00 -3.85 5.84
C PRO A 7 -4.24 -3.66 4.97
N ALA A 8 -5.14 -4.64 4.94
CA ALA A 8 -6.41 -4.57 4.21
C ALA A 8 -7.40 -3.66 4.96
N THR A 9 -7.02 -2.39 5.14
CA THR A 9 -7.85 -1.31 5.66
C THR A 9 -8.40 -0.52 4.48
N VAL A 10 -9.72 -0.36 4.43
CA VAL A 10 -10.43 0.41 3.39
C VAL A 10 -10.15 -0.11 1.97
N PHE A 11 -10.46 -1.38 1.72
CA PHE A 11 -10.19 -2.05 0.44
C PHE A 11 -11.44 -2.51 -0.32
N LYS A 12 -12.64 -2.34 0.24
CA LYS A 12 -13.88 -2.91 -0.32
C LYS A 12 -14.19 -2.45 -1.74
N GLU A 13 -13.67 -1.28 -2.15
CA GLU A 13 -13.86 -0.72 -3.48
C GLU A 13 -12.68 -1.00 -4.42
N LEU A 14 -11.55 -1.53 -3.93
CA LEU A 14 -10.40 -1.86 -4.77
C LEU A 14 -10.69 -3.07 -5.66
N ARG A 15 -10.43 -2.92 -6.96
CA ARG A 15 -10.59 -3.97 -7.96
C ARG A 15 -9.39 -4.00 -8.89
N SER A 16 -9.21 -5.13 -9.55
CA SER A 16 -8.34 -5.23 -10.72
C SER A 16 -8.75 -4.21 -11.79
N GLY A 17 -7.77 -3.66 -12.49
CA GLY A 17 -7.96 -2.61 -13.51
C GLY A 17 -8.05 -1.19 -12.96
N MET A 18 -8.16 -1.00 -11.64
CA MET A 18 -8.11 0.33 -11.05
C MET A 18 -6.70 0.90 -11.04
N LYS A 19 -6.59 2.23 -11.05
CA LYS A 19 -5.30 2.92 -10.93
C LYS A 19 -4.91 3.16 -9.48
N LEU A 20 -3.66 2.87 -9.16
CA LEU A 20 -2.98 3.27 -7.94
C LEU A 20 -2.08 4.46 -8.24
N VAL A 21 -2.39 5.64 -7.68
CA VAL A 21 -1.60 6.86 -7.87
C VAL A 21 -0.59 7.00 -6.74
N PHE A 22 0.69 7.20 -7.08
CA PHE A 22 1.78 7.39 -6.13
C PHE A 22 1.86 8.85 -5.69
N TYR A 23 1.87 9.07 -4.38
CA TYR A 23 1.93 10.39 -3.77
C TYR A 23 3.25 10.61 -3.05
N GLN A 24 3.90 11.73 -3.34
CA GLN A 24 5.12 12.20 -2.69
C GLN A 24 4.76 13.30 -1.69
N SER A 25 5.20 13.16 -0.44
CA SER A 25 4.87 14.08 0.65
C SER A 25 6.03 14.99 1.07
N ARG A 26 7.18 14.94 0.40
CA ARG A 26 8.39 15.74 0.70
C ARG A 26 8.73 16.63 -0.48
N GLU A 27 9.46 17.72 -0.20
CA GLU A 27 9.97 18.73 -1.14
C GLU A 27 8.89 19.28 -2.08
N ASP A 28 8.57 18.58 -3.17
CA ASP A 28 7.47 18.86 -4.09
C ASP A 28 6.28 17.94 -3.83
N THR A 29 5.38 18.39 -2.95
CA THR A 29 4.20 17.60 -2.55
C THR A 29 3.23 17.41 -3.72
N GLY A 30 3.00 16.17 -4.12
CA GLY A 30 1.97 15.84 -5.10
C GLY A 30 2.02 14.42 -5.66
N TYR A 31 1.25 14.16 -6.70
CA TYR A 31 1.25 12.90 -7.40
C TYR A 31 2.47 12.81 -8.32
N ALA A 32 3.26 11.75 -8.15
CA ALA A 32 4.51 11.52 -8.87
C ALA A 32 4.38 10.46 -9.98
N GLY A 33 3.31 9.66 -9.96
CA GLY A 33 3.09 8.63 -10.96
C GLY A 33 1.86 7.80 -10.67
N GLU A 34 1.65 6.77 -11.48
CA GLU A 34 0.55 5.82 -11.31
C GLU A 34 0.93 4.41 -11.79
N ALA A 35 0.12 3.44 -11.40
CA ALA A 35 0.18 2.07 -11.91
C ALA A 35 -1.24 1.48 -11.97
N THR A 36 -1.43 0.44 -12.76
CA THR A 36 -2.67 -0.33 -12.82
C THR A 36 -2.59 -1.51 -11.84
N ILE A 37 -3.65 -1.73 -11.07
CA ILE A 37 -3.76 -2.90 -10.20
C ILE A 37 -4.11 -4.10 -11.08
N ARG A 38 -3.16 -5.02 -11.23
CA ARG A 38 -3.34 -6.26 -12.00
C ARG A 38 -4.03 -7.35 -11.19
N ARG A 39 -3.65 -7.49 -9.92
CA ARG A 39 -4.19 -8.54 -9.04
C ARG A 39 -4.15 -8.09 -7.58
N ILE A 40 -5.11 -8.58 -6.81
CA ILE A 40 -5.19 -8.39 -5.37
C ILE A 40 -5.15 -9.77 -4.70
N VAL A 41 -4.22 -9.97 -3.78
CA VAL A 41 -4.13 -11.19 -2.96
C VAL A 41 -4.29 -10.81 -1.50
N ILE A 42 -5.09 -11.56 -0.75
CA ILE A 42 -5.34 -11.34 0.66
C ILE A 42 -4.73 -12.51 1.45
N SER A 43 -4.00 -12.20 2.51
CA SER A 43 -3.39 -13.17 3.44
C SER A 43 -3.39 -12.60 4.84
N ASP A 44 -3.53 -13.44 5.86
CA ASP A 44 -3.37 -13.00 7.25
C ASP A 44 -1.91 -12.76 7.65
N ASP A 45 -0.97 -13.37 6.90
CA ASP A 45 0.46 -13.20 7.11
C ASP A 45 1.08 -12.37 5.97
N PRO A 46 1.57 -11.14 6.24
CA PRO A 46 2.27 -10.35 5.23
C PRO A 46 3.59 -10.96 4.77
N ILE A 47 4.20 -11.84 5.57
CA ILE A 47 5.48 -12.47 5.20
C ILE A 47 5.26 -13.54 4.13
N SER A 48 4.08 -14.15 4.05
CA SER A 48 3.75 -15.14 3.03
C SER A 48 3.78 -14.56 1.60
N PHE A 49 3.62 -13.24 1.44
CA PHE A 49 3.72 -12.61 0.13
C PHE A 49 5.12 -12.71 -0.48
N PHE A 50 6.18 -12.80 0.35
CA PHE A 50 7.55 -12.96 -0.14
C PHE A 50 7.81 -14.35 -0.72
N GLU A 51 7.05 -15.37 -0.32
CA GLU A 51 7.14 -16.71 -0.91
C GLU A 51 6.60 -16.74 -2.34
N THR A 52 5.59 -15.92 -2.63
CA THR A 52 4.96 -15.83 -3.96
C THR A 52 5.65 -14.80 -4.86
N TYR A 53 6.01 -13.64 -4.30
CA TYR A 53 6.45 -12.48 -5.06
C TYR A 53 7.94 -12.17 -4.90
N GLY A 54 8.64 -12.80 -3.94
CA GLY A 54 10.06 -12.59 -3.71
C GLY A 54 10.43 -11.11 -3.62
N ASP A 55 11.43 -10.72 -4.41
CA ASP A 55 11.96 -9.34 -4.46
C ASP A 55 11.08 -8.36 -5.24
N ALA A 56 9.96 -8.82 -5.83
CA ALA A 56 9.00 -7.94 -6.47
C ALA A 56 8.28 -7.04 -5.46
N VAL A 57 8.22 -7.43 -4.19
CA VAL A 57 7.63 -6.65 -3.08
C VAL A 57 8.44 -5.39 -2.82
N PHE A 58 7.78 -4.24 -2.74
CA PHE A 58 8.41 -2.92 -2.52
C PHE A 58 9.34 -2.90 -1.29
N LEU A 59 8.89 -3.45 -0.17
CA LEU A 59 9.71 -3.62 1.03
C LEU A 59 10.55 -4.89 0.94
N THR A 60 11.71 -4.93 1.60
CA THR A 60 12.39 -6.19 1.88
C THR A 60 11.63 -6.99 2.96
N ARG A 61 11.97 -8.27 3.11
CA ARG A 61 11.37 -9.13 4.14
C ARG A 61 11.64 -8.59 5.54
N GLU A 62 12.84 -8.06 5.76
CA GLU A 62 13.28 -7.46 7.01
C GLU A 62 12.53 -6.16 7.30
N GLU A 63 12.38 -5.28 6.30
CA GLU A 63 11.60 -4.05 6.41
C GLU A 63 10.12 -4.34 6.73
N ALA A 64 9.52 -5.31 6.04
CA ALA A 64 8.15 -5.74 6.30
C ALA A 64 8.00 -6.30 7.72
N ARG A 65 8.94 -7.13 8.19
CA ARG A 65 8.93 -7.66 9.56
C ARG A 65 9.06 -6.55 10.59
N ALA A 66 10.01 -5.64 10.43
CA ALA A 66 10.20 -4.50 11.31
C ALA A 66 8.94 -3.61 11.36
N TYR A 67 8.29 -3.40 10.21
CA TYR A 67 7.05 -2.64 10.13
C TYR A 67 5.91 -3.31 10.92
N VAL A 68 5.70 -4.62 10.74
CA VAL A 68 4.66 -5.40 11.45
C VAL A 68 4.93 -5.41 12.97
N GLU A 69 6.18 -5.61 13.38
CA GLU A 69 6.57 -5.58 14.80
C GLU A 69 6.35 -4.19 15.41
N SER A 70 6.67 -3.13 14.67
CA SER A 70 6.41 -1.76 15.12
C SER A 70 4.91 -1.55 15.37
N GLN A 71 4.03 -2.01 14.47
CA GLN A 71 2.58 -1.90 14.65
C GLN A 71 2.06 -2.62 15.89
N ARG A 72 2.65 -3.77 16.26
CA ARG A 72 2.30 -4.48 17.51
C ARG A 72 2.61 -3.65 18.75
N ARG A 73 3.72 -2.88 18.75
CA ARG A 73 4.07 -1.98 19.87
C ARG A 73 3.03 -0.88 20.06
N TRP A 74 2.45 -0.37 18.97
CA TRP A 74 1.38 0.65 19.02
C TRP A 74 0.00 0.08 19.36
N GLN A 75 -0.23 -1.24 19.25
CA GLN A 75 -1.49 -1.89 19.64
C GLN A 75 -1.72 -1.90 21.15
N GLY A 76 -0.67 -1.79 21.97
CA GLY A 76 -0.79 -1.74 23.44
C GLY A 76 -1.55 -0.52 24.00
N VAL A 77 -1.82 0.51 23.18
CA VAL A 77 -2.51 1.75 23.60
C VAL A 77 -4.02 1.71 23.31
N ARG A 78 -4.53 0.77 22.50
CA ARG A 78 -5.96 0.67 22.17
C ARG A 78 -6.64 -0.43 23.00
N LYS A 79 -7.50 -0.04 23.95
CA LYS A 79 -8.45 -0.93 24.65
C LYS A 79 -9.42 -1.56 23.64
N GLY A 80 -9.15 -2.80 23.22
CA GLY A 80 -10.04 -3.62 22.41
C GLY A 80 -9.24 -4.74 21.74
N GLU A 81 -9.81 -5.94 21.68
CA GLU A 81 -9.17 -7.12 21.07
C GLU A 81 -8.49 -6.74 19.76
N ALA A 82 -7.16 -6.92 19.72
CA ALA A 82 -6.35 -6.73 18.53
C ALA A 82 -6.71 -7.82 17.51
N LYS A 83 -7.87 -7.68 16.84
CA LYS A 83 -8.23 -8.55 15.73
C LYS A 83 -7.12 -8.46 14.72
N LYS A 84 -6.47 -9.60 14.45
CA LYS A 84 -5.52 -9.75 13.35
C LYS A 84 -6.23 -9.22 12.10
N ARG A 85 -5.68 -8.16 11.51
CA ARG A 85 -6.23 -7.59 10.29
C ARG A 85 -5.57 -8.31 9.12
N PRO A 86 -6.34 -8.80 8.15
CA PRO A 86 -5.75 -9.36 6.95
C PRO A 86 -4.90 -8.31 6.26
N TRP A 87 -3.90 -8.77 5.56
CA TRP A 87 -3.03 -7.99 4.69
C TRP A 87 -3.39 -8.24 3.25
N MET A 88 -2.98 -7.33 2.38
CA MET A 88 -3.13 -7.49 0.96
C MET A 88 -1.88 -7.10 0.19
N ALA A 89 -1.61 -7.86 -0.86
CA ALA A 89 -0.66 -7.54 -1.91
C ALA A 89 -1.42 -7.05 -3.14
N LEU A 90 -1.02 -5.88 -3.63
CA LEU A 90 -1.44 -5.32 -4.91
C LEU A 90 -0.30 -5.57 -5.90
N GLU A 91 -0.52 -6.47 -6.85
CA GLU A 91 0.37 -6.65 -8.00
C GLU A 91 0.05 -5.55 -9.00
N LEU A 92 1.08 -4.80 -9.40
CA LEU A 92 0.96 -3.62 -10.24
C LEU A 92 1.57 -3.88 -11.62
N GLU A 93 0.92 -3.34 -12.64
CA GLU A 93 1.40 -3.28 -14.02
C GLU A 93 1.30 -1.85 -14.56
N ASP A 94 1.88 -1.60 -15.73
CA ASP A 94 1.86 -0.28 -16.39
C ASP A 94 2.32 0.88 -15.47
N ILE A 95 3.38 0.64 -14.68
CA ILE A 95 3.94 1.64 -13.77
C ILE A 95 4.52 2.79 -14.59
N ARG A 96 4.03 4.01 -14.36
CA ARG A 96 4.43 5.22 -15.08
C ARG A 96 4.73 6.34 -14.10
N GLU A 97 5.86 6.99 -14.32
CA GLU A 97 6.21 8.25 -13.67
C GLU A 97 5.58 9.42 -14.44
N TYR A 98 5.11 10.43 -13.72
CA TYR A 98 4.66 11.67 -14.34
C TYR A 98 5.85 12.57 -14.66
N SER A 99 5.82 13.22 -15.83
CA SER A 99 6.83 14.20 -16.22
C SER A 99 6.88 15.42 -15.30
N SER A 100 5.83 15.65 -14.51
CA SER A 100 5.74 16.72 -13.52
C SER A 100 4.84 16.32 -12.35
N ILE A 101 5.14 16.86 -11.17
CA ILE A 101 4.34 16.63 -9.97
C ILE A 101 2.97 17.29 -10.12
N LYS A 102 1.90 16.49 -10.02
CA LYS A 102 0.51 17.00 -10.05
C LYS A 102 0.03 17.27 -8.64
N LYS A 103 -0.33 18.51 -8.31
CA LYS A 103 -0.82 18.84 -6.96
C LYS A 103 -2.20 18.23 -6.71
N PRO A 104 -2.43 17.59 -5.56
CA PRO A 104 -3.74 17.06 -5.22
C PRO A 104 -4.69 18.20 -4.90
N GLU A 105 -5.96 18.07 -5.28
CA GLU A 105 -6.98 19.08 -4.93
C GLU A 105 -7.27 19.13 -3.42
N ARG A 106 -7.06 18.01 -2.71
CA ARG A 106 -7.14 17.97 -1.25
C ARG A 106 -6.04 17.08 -0.67
N PHE A 107 -5.69 17.34 0.58
CA PHE A 107 -4.71 16.58 1.33
C PHE A 107 -4.91 15.05 1.26
N VAL A 108 -3.81 14.32 1.05
CA VAL A 108 -3.79 12.85 1.03
C VAL A 108 -3.22 12.36 2.37
N PRO A 109 -4.03 11.73 3.25
CA PRO A 109 -3.55 11.20 4.52
C PRO A 109 -2.71 9.93 4.31
N VAL A 110 -1.98 9.50 5.35
CA VAL A 110 -1.17 8.26 5.34
C VAL A 110 -1.98 7.01 4.95
N GLY A 111 -3.28 7.00 5.22
CA GLY A 111 -4.19 5.92 4.82
C GLY A 111 -4.55 5.89 3.32
N GLY A 112 -4.08 6.86 2.54
CA GLY A 112 -4.45 7.07 1.15
C GLY A 112 -5.84 7.67 1.00
N ARG A 113 -6.26 7.85 -0.26
CA ARG A 113 -7.57 8.41 -0.62
C ARG A 113 -8.06 7.77 -1.93
N TYR A 114 -9.35 7.49 -2.03
CA TYR A 114 -9.97 7.21 -3.32
C TYR A 114 -10.08 8.51 -4.12
N LEU A 115 -9.45 8.50 -5.30
CA LEU A 115 -9.68 9.51 -6.30
C LEU A 115 -10.87 9.04 -7.14
N ARG A 116 -11.90 9.88 -7.21
CA ARG A 116 -13.07 9.69 -8.07
C ARG A 116 -13.06 10.87 -9.03
N GLU A 117 -13.29 10.60 -10.32
CA GLU A 117 -13.57 11.64 -11.32
C GLU A 117 -14.87 12.39 -10.98
#